data_AF-A0AA91KL11-F1
#
_entry.id   AF-A0AA91KL11-F1
#
_cell.length_a   1.000
_cell.length_b   1.000
_cell.length_c   1.000
_cell.angle_alpha   90.00
_cell.angle_beta   90.00
_cell.angle_gamma   90.00
#
_symmetry.space_group_name_H-M   'P 1'
#
loop_
_entity.id
_entity.type
_entity.pdbx_description
1 polymer ?
#
loop_
_entity_poly.entity_id
_entity_poly.type
_entity_poly.pdbx_seq_one_letter_code
_entity_poly.pdbx_strand_id
1 'polypeptide(L)'
;MSAIADYASLLVDAGEYSGRNDIAHLFPRFLGLAELKLNRFLRVAEMEIVDTVAVTNGAGTLPVDFLEAREVKNANGASIRAVALQQLTDSYMGRAGIPTGYAIVGSTIKVRPVGDGNLTITYYGKIPPLTPANTTNWLLDKAADAYLYSLVEEIAIWERDVGKVGAAQQLKLLAISGLKIGDERSRWGNAQVVVGGPTP
;
A
#
# COMPACT_ATOMS: atom_id res chain seq x y z
N MET A 1 -15.54 4.76 19.16
CA MET A 1 -14.57 3.91 19.87
C MET A 1 -14.63 2.57 19.17
N SER A 2 -13.60 2.21 18.40
CA SER A 2 -13.50 0.86 17.81
C SER A 2 -13.50 -0.16 18.95
N ALA A 3 -14.30 -1.22 18.86
CA ALA A 3 -14.32 -2.27 19.88
C ALA A 3 -12.96 -3.01 19.95
N ILE A 4 -12.22 -3.04 18.84
CA ILE A 4 -10.86 -3.57 18.73
C ILE A 4 -9.90 -2.39 18.80
N ALA A 5 -9.18 -2.27 19.91
CA ALA A 5 -8.34 -1.13 20.22
C ALA A 5 -6.87 -1.35 19.86
N ASP A 6 -6.42 -2.60 19.77
CA ASP A 6 -5.02 -2.95 19.63
C ASP A 6 -4.79 -4.38 19.10
N TYR A 7 -3.53 -4.73 18.91
CA TYR A 7 -3.08 -6.06 18.47
C TYR A 7 -3.65 -7.18 19.34
N ALA A 8 -3.65 -7.05 20.67
CA ALA A 8 -4.07 -8.12 21.56
C ALA A 8 -5.58 -8.35 21.47
N SER A 9 -6.38 -7.28 21.52
CA SER A 9 -7.83 -7.33 21.33
C SER A 9 -8.21 -7.88 19.96
N LEU A 10 -7.48 -7.53 18.89
CA LEU A 10 -7.72 -8.11 17.56
C LEU A 10 -7.56 -9.63 17.54
N LEU A 11 -6.52 -10.16 18.20
CA LEU A 11 -6.28 -11.59 18.26
C LEU A 11 -7.36 -12.32 19.07
N VAL A 12 -7.80 -11.74 20.18
CA VAL A 12 -8.88 -12.29 21.01
C VAL A 12 -10.19 -12.32 20.22
N ASP A 13 -10.58 -11.19 19.64
CA ASP A 13 -11.84 -11.07 18.89
C ASP A 13 -11.86 -11.99 17.67
N ALA A 14 -10.74 -12.16 16.97
CA ALA A 14 -10.66 -13.11 15.86
C ALA A 14 -10.82 -14.57 16.31
N GLY A 15 -10.29 -14.92 17.49
CA GLY A 15 -10.45 -16.24 18.08
C GLY A 15 -11.89 -16.51 18.52
N GLU A 16 -12.55 -15.53 19.14
CA GLU A 16 -13.97 -15.60 19.50
C GLU A 16 -14.87 -15.70 18.26
N TYR A 17 -14.61 -14.87 17.24
CA TYR A 17 -15.40 -14.84 16.00
C TYR A 17 -15.27 -16.12 15.18
N SER A 18 -14.07 -16.71 15.13
CA SER A 18 -13.84 -17.99 14.46
C SER A 18 -14.28 -19.20 15.29
N GLY A 19 -14.41 -19.03 16.60
CA GLY A 19 -14.62 -20.10 17.58
C GLY A 19 -13.36 -20.95 17.81
N ARG A 20 -12.17 -20.47 17.47
CA ARG A 20 -10.91 -21.23 17.48
C ARG A 20 -9.80 -20.60 18.34
N ASN A 21 -10.10 -20.41 19.62
CA ASN A 21 -9.10 -19.98 20.60
C ASN A 21 -8.00 -21.03 20.85
N ASP A 22 -8.24 -22.30 20.53
CA ASP A 22 -7.29 -23.41 20.67
C ASP A 22 -6.01 -23.25 19.82
N ILE A 23 -6.08 -22.47 18.75
CA ILE A 23 -4.96 -22.23 17.83
C ILE A 23 -4.43 -20.79 17.88
N ALA A 24 -4.72 -20.04 18.95
CA ALA A 24 -4.32 -18.63 19.07
C ALA A 24 -2.80 -18.39 18.91
N HIS A 25 -1.97 -19.39 19.25
CA HIS A 25 -0.53 -19.36 19.03
C HIS A 25 -0.12 -19.24 17.54
N LEU A 26 -1.01 -19.57 16.61
CA LEU A 26 -0.80 -19.42 15.16
C LEU A 26 -1.25 -18.06 14.63
N PHE A 27 -2.06 -17.31 15.39
CA PHE A 27 -2.65 -16.05 14.92
C PHE A 27 -1.63 -15.00 14.48
N PRO A 28 -0.45 -14.83 15.12
CA PRO A 28 0.55 -13.89 14.60
C PRO A 28 1.00 -14.21 13.17
N ARG A 29 1.08 -15.50 12.81
CA ARG A 29 1.41 -15.93 11.45
C ARG A 29 0.27 -15.62 10.48
N PHE A 30 -0.97 -15.88 10.90
CA PHE A 30 -2.16 -15.58 10.10
C PHE A 30 -2.34 -14.07 9.89
N LEU A 31 -2.05 -13.26 10.91
CA LEU A 31 -2.06 -11.80 10.80
C LEU A 31 -1.07 -11.31 9.74
N GLY A 32 0.15 -11.85 9.72
CA GLY A 32 1.12 -11.53 8.66
C GLY A 32 0.62 -11.87 7.25
N LEU A 33 -0.12 -12.97 7.07
CA LEU A 33 -0.74 -13.32 5.79
C LEU A 33 -1.91 -12.39 5.43
N ALA A 34 -2.74 -12.05 6.43
CA ALA A 34 -3.83 -11.10 6.29
C ALA A 34 -3.31 -9.72 5.86
N GLU A 35 -2.27 -9.20 6.52
CA GLU A 35 -1.62 -7.93 6.17
C GLU A 35 -1.00 -7.97 4.77
N LEU A 36 -0.40 -9.09 4.39
CA LEU A 36 0.13 -9.29 3.04
C LEU A 36 -0.99 -9.19 1.99
N LYS A 37 -2.15 -9.82 2.23
CA LYS A 37 -3.33 -9.69 1.36
C LYS A 37 -3.86 -8.26 1.34
N LEU A 38 -4.01 -7.62 2.49
CA LEU A 38 -4.50 -6.23 2.60
C LEU A 38 -3.62 -5.27 1.80
N ASN A 39 -2.30 -5.39 1.89
CA ASN A 39 -1.33 -4.60 1.11
C ASN A 39 -1.44 -4.81 -0.42
N ARG A 40 -2.01 -5.93 -0.89
CA ARG A 40 -2.28 -6.16 -2.32
C ARG A 40 -3.58 -5.50 -2.79
N PHE A 41 -4.57 -5.33 -1.90
CA PHE A 41 -5.89 -4.82 -2.26
C PHE A 41 -6.05 -3.32 -2.00
N LEU A 42 -5.34 -2.75 -1.02
CA LEU A 42 -5.51 -1.36 -0.59
C LEU A 42 -4.53 -0.41 -1.31
N ARG A 43 -5.07 0.74 -1.72
CA ARG A 43 -4.36 1.89 -2.29
C ARG A 43 -5.12 3.15 -1.87
N VAL A 44 -4.99 3.53 -0.60
CA VAL A 44 -5.73 4.63 0.04
C VAL A 44 -4.78 5.74 0.46
N ALA A 45 -5.31 6.93 0.78
CA ALA A 45 -4.51 8.10 1.13
C ALA A 45 -3.56 7.88 2.31
N GLU A 46 -3.96 7.08 3.30
CA GLU A 46 -3.12 6.80 4.48
C GLU A 46 -1.92 5.88 4.19
N MET A 47 -1.90 5.27 3.00
CA MET A 47 -0.71 4.57 2.51
C MET A 47 0.25 5.51 1.75
N GLU A 48 -0.13 6.78 1.50
CA GLU A 48 0.73 7.72 0.78
C GLU A 48 1.86 8.23 1.68
N ILE A 49 3.09 7.98 1.27
CA ILE A 49 4.30 8.44 1.96
C ILE A 49 5.14 9.24 0.96
N VAL A 50 5.70 10.35 1.45
CA VAL A 50 6.70 11.12 0.72
C VAL A 50 8.07 10.81 1.30
N ASP A 51 9.00 10.38 0.46
CA ASP A 51 10.38 10.11 0.87
C ASP A 51 11.37 10.61 -0.19
N THR A 52 12.65 10.64 0.17
CA THR A 52 13.75 11.01 -0.70
C THR A 52 14.59 9.81 -1.08
N VAL A 53 14.73 9.58 -2.38
CA VAL A 53 15.62 8.53 -2.91
C VAL A 53 16.88 9.18 -3.46
N ALA A 54 18.01 8.88 -2.83
CA ALA A 54 19.32 9.26 -3.34
C ALA A 54 19.67 8.42 -4.58
N VAL A 55 19.95 9.09 -5.69
CA VAL A 55 20.35 8.48 -6.95
C VAL A 55 21.83 8.72 -7.19
N THR A 56 22.53 7.64 -7.51
CA THR A 56 23.93 7.66 -7.94
C THR A 56 24.06 6.83 -9.21
N ASN A 57 24.73 7.40 -10.21
CA ASN A 57 24.87 6.84 -11.56
C ASN A 57 23.52 6.42 -12.17
N GLY A 58 22.49 7.24 -11.96
CA GLY A 58 21.14 7.02 -12.48
C GLY A 58 20.40 5.81 -11.86
N ALA A 59 20.80 5.35 -10.69
CA ALA A 59 20.11 4.33 -9.90
C ALA A 59 19.97 4.75 -8.43
N GLY A 60 18.81 4.47 -7.82
CA GLY A 60 18.56 4.70 -6.40
C GLY A 60 17.77 3.55 -5.78
N THR A 61 17.97 3.28 -4.49
CA THR A 61 17.25 2.22 -3.77
C THR A 61 15.92 2.77 -3.27
N LEU A 62 14.83 2.07 -3.57
CA LEU A 62 13.50 2.42 -3.09
C LEU A 62 13.32 2.07 -1.60
N PRO A 63 12.41 2.75 -0.89
CA PRO A 63 12.05 2.41 0.49
C PRO A 63 11.61 0.94 0.63
N VAL A 64 11.88 0.32 1.78
CA VAL A 64 11.62 -1.13 2.02
C VAL A 64 10.13 -1.49 2.03
N ASP A 65 9.30 -0.50 2.35
CA ASP A 65 7.86 -0.54 2.39
C ASP A 65 7.21 -0.10 1.07
N PHE A 66 8.00 0.27 0.05
CA PHE A 66 7.48 0.67 -1.25
C PHE A 66 6.58 -0.40 -1.88
N LEU A 67 5.37 0.00 -2.32
CA LEU A 67 4.47 -0.82 -3.11
C LEU A 67 4.27 -0.29 -4.53
N GLU A 68 4.06 1.01 -4.67
CA GLU A 68 3.71 1.61 -5.96
C GLU A 68 4.01 3.11 -5.96
N ALA A 69 4.64 3.60 -7.03
CA ALA A 69 4.96 5.02 -7.17
C ALA A 69 3.72 5.79 -7.65
N ARG A 70 3.44 6.93 -7.01
CA ARG A 70 2.38 7.85 -7.43
C ARG A 70 2.94 9.06 -8.15
N GLU A 71 4.00 9.64 -7.61
CA GLU A 71 4.69 10.78 -8.20
C GLU A 71 6.17 10.66 -7.91
N VAL A 72 7.01 11.00 -8.89
CA VAL A 72 8.45 11.14 -8.70
C VAL A 72 8.86 12.50 -9.24
N LYS A 73 9.57 13.28 -8.43
CA LYS A 73 10.14 14.58 -8.81
C LYS A 73 11.64 14.49 -8.81
N ASN A 74 12.27 15.12 -9.81
CA ASN A 74 13.72 15.28 -9.83
C ASN A 74 14.18 16.35 -8.83
N ALA A 75 15.50 16.55 -8.72
CA ALA A 75 16.10 17.52 -7.81
C ALA A 75 15.64 18.98 -8.03
N ASN A 76 15.11 19.30 -9.21
CA ASN A 76 14.58 20.63 -9.53
C ASN A 76 13.08 20.77 -9.16
N GLY A 77 12.46 19.74 -8.59
CA GLY A 77 11.04 19.70 -8.27
C GLY A 77 10.13 19.41 -9.46
N ALA A 78 10.68 19.09 -10.64
CA ALA A 78 9.88 18.74 -11.80
C ALA A 78 9.48 17.26 -11.78
N SER A 79 8.20 16.98 -11.99
CA SER A 79 7.67 15.61 -12.05
C SER A 79 8.20 14.88 -13.28
N ILE A 80 8.76 13.69 -13.06
CA ILE A 80 9.32 12.82 -14.10
C ILE A 80 8.38 11.65 -14.38
N ARG A 81 8.38 11.15 -15.62
CA ARG A 81 7.40 10.14 -16.05
C ARG A 81 7.92 8.72 -15.92
N ALA A 82 7.05 7.80 -15.50
CA ALA A 82 7.31 6.38 -15.64
C ALA A 82 7.31 6.00 -17.12
N VAL A 83 8.31 5.27 -17.57
CA VAL A 83 8.43 4.75 -18.94
C VAL A 83 8.85 3.28 -18.92
N ALA A 84 8.60 2.57 -20.02
CA ALA A 84 9.08 1.19 -20.16
C ALA A 84 10.61 1.14 -20.04
N LEU A 85 11.15 0.10 -19.39
CA LEU A 85 12.59 -0.02 -19.16
C LEU A 85 13.41 0.02 -20.45
N GLN A 86 12.91 -0.64 -21.51
CA GLN A 86 13.54 -0.61 -22.82
C GLN A 86 13.59 0.82 -23.39
N GLN A 87 12.45 1.51 -23.38
CA GLN A 87 12.37 2.91 -23.84
C GLN A 87 13.31 3.82 -23.03
N LEU A 88 13.36 3.66 -21.71
CA LEU A 88 14.26 4.41 -20.83
C LEU A 88 15.72 4.20 -21.22
N THR A 89 16.09 2.96 -21.57
CA THR A 89 17.46 2.60 -21.92
C THR A 89 17.84 3.13 -23.30
N ASP A 90 16.98 2.90 -24.30
CA ASP A 90 17.24 3.24 -25.70
C ASP A 90 17.23 4.76 -25.94
N SER A 91 16.29 5.48 -25.32
CA SER A 91 16.11 6.93 -25.53
C SER A 91 17.25 7.78 -24.95
N TYR A 92 18.03 7.22 -24.02
CA TYR A 92 19.04 7.95 -23.25
C TYR A 92 20.40 7.25 -23.19
N MET A 93 20.65 6.33 -24.12
CA MET A 93 21.93 5.62 -24.21
C MET A 93 23.08 6.63 -24.33
N GLY A 94 24.05 6.56 -23.41
CA GLY A 94 25.22 7.43 -23.38
C GLY A 94 24.95 8.91 -23.03
N ARG A 95 23.74 9.27 -22.57
CA ARG A 95 23.38 10.65 -22.22
C ARG A 95 23.36 10.85 -20.71
N ALA A 96 24.08 11.89 -20.25
CA ALA A 96 24.00 12.41 -18.89
C ALA A 96 23.18 13.70 -18.83
N GLY A 97 22.55 13.99 -17.70
CA GLY A 97 21.77 15.21 -17.50
C GLY A 97 20.73 15.09 -16.41
N ILE A 98 19.82 16.07 -16.36
CA ILE A 98 18.71 16.09 -15.40
C ILE A 98 17.71 15.00 -15.78
N PRO A 99 17.37 14.08 -14.86
CA PRO A 99 16.37 13.06 -15.12
C PRO A 99 15.01 13.62 -15.55
N THR A 100 14.43 12.99 -16.58
CA THR A 100 13.09 13.31 -17.11
C THR A 100 12.17 12.10 -17.14
N GLY A 101 12.73 10.90 -17.05
CA GLY A 101 11.98 9.64 -16.98
C GLY A 101 12.61 8.66 -16.00
N TYR A 102 11.78 7.71 -15.55
CA TYR A 102 12.21 6.63 -14.66
C TYR A 102 11.55 5.29 -15.02
N ALA A 103 12.16 4.21 -14.56
CA ALA A 103 11.61 2.87 -14.54
C ALA A 103 12.03 2.18 -13.24
N ILE A 104 11.19 1.29 -12.71
CA ILE A 104 11.48 0.53 -11.50
C ILE A 104 11.89 -0.88 -11.91
N VAL A 105 13.01 -1.36 -11.35
CA VAL A 105 13.54 -2.71 -11.58
C VAL A 105 13.87 -3.33 -10.23
N GLY A 106 13.07 -4.30 -9.79
CA GLY A 106 13.16 -4.84 -8.43
C GLY A 106 12.92 -3.74 -7.40
N SER A 107 13.85 -3.56 -6.47
CA SER A 107 13.83 -2.49 -5.44
C SER A 107 14.62 -1.24 -5.85
N THR A 108 14.98 -1.10 -7.12
CA THR A 108 15.79 0.02 -7.62
C THR A 108 14.97 0.88 -8.58
N ILE A 109 14.95 2.18 -8.34
CA ILE A 109 14.49 3.15 -9.34
C ILE A 109 15.67 3.51 -10.24
N LYS A 110 15.48 3.34 -11.54
CA LYS A 110 16.43 3.76 -12.58
C LYS A 110 15.90 5.00 -13.24
N VAL A 111 16.76 6.01 -13.39
CA VAL A 111 16.39 7.28 -14.01
C VAL A 111 17.25 7.62 -15.19
N ARG A 112 16.67 8.31 -16.17
CA ARG A 112 17.38 8.80 -17.35
C ARG A 112 16.92 10.22 -17.76
N PRO A 113 17.77 11.05 -18.42
CA PRO A 113 19.22 10.90 -18.61
C PRO A 113 19.99 10.58 -17.31
N VAL A 114 21.16 9.94 -17.43
CA VAL A 114 21.93 9.54 -16.23
C VAL A 114 22.34 10.79 -15.47
N GLY A 115 21.95 10.86 -14.20
CA GLY A 115 22.29 11.96 -13.33
C GLY A 115 22.30 11.51 -11.88
N ASP A 116 23.05 12.25 -11.08
CA ASP A 116 23.09 12.09 -9.63
C ASP A 116 22.17 13.13 -8.98
N GLY A 117 21.67 12.79 -7.80
CA GLY A 117 20.86 13.71 -7.01
C GLY A 117 19.72 13.01 -6.28
N ASN A 118 18.95 13.82 -5.57
CA ASN A 118 17.83 13.34 -4.78
C ASN A 118 16.54 13.43 -5.59
N LEU A 119 15.79 12.34 -5.63
CA LEU A 119 14.42 12.34 -6.11
C LEU A 119 13.48 12.45 -4.92
N THR A 120 12.43 13.26 -5.04
CA THR A 120 11.30 13.19 -4.11
C THR A 120 10.27 12.23 -4.67
N ILE A 121 9.96 11.17 -3.95
CA ILE A 121 8.98 10.16 -4.35
C ILE A 121 7.77 10.21 -3.43
N THR A 122 6.59 10.34 -4.01
CA THR A 122 5.32 10.05 -3.35
C THR A 122 4.91 8.66 -3.79
N TYR A 123 4.72 7.74 -2.84
CA TYR A 123 4.42 6.34 -3.12
C TYR A 123 3.39 5.78 -2.14
N TYR A 124 2.77 4.66 -2.50
CA TYR A 124 2.03 3.85 -1.56
C TYR A 124 3.02 2.95 -0.79
N GLY A 125 3.13 3.15 0.51
CA GLY A 125 3.87 2.31 1.44
C GLY A 125 3.02 1.16 2.00
N LYS A 126 3.68 0.11 2.50
CA LYS A 126 3.02 -0.98 3.21
C LYS A 126 2.37 -0.46 4.49
N ILE A 127 1.25 -1.06 4.87
CA ILE A 127 0.64 -0.88 6.18
C ILE A 127 1.69 -1.24 7.25
N PRO A 128 1.97 -0.39 8.24
CA PRO A 128 2.86 -0.73 9.35
C PRO A 128 2.35 -2.00 10.04
N PRO A 129 3.15 -3.08 10.15
CA PRO A 129 2.66 -4.35 10.63
C PRO A 129 2.32 -4.27 12.13
N LEU A 130 1.19 -4.86 12.51
CA LEU A 130 0.84 -5.00 13.92
C LEU A 130 1.71 -6.09 14.55
N THR A 131 2.30 -5.76 15.69
CA THR A 131 3.14 -6.67 16.49
C THR A 131 2.88 -6.44 17.97
N PRO A 132 3.35 -7.31 18.87
CA PRO A 132 3.26 -7.05 20.31
C PRO A 132 3.92 -5.74 20.77
N ALA A 133 4.89 -5.22 20.02
CA ALA A 133 5.56 -3.95 20.31
C ALA A 133 4.91 -2.74 19.58
N ASN A 134 4.34 -2.99 18.39
CA ASN A 134 3.59 -2.01 17.60
C ASN A 134 2.13 -2.41 17.60
N THR A 135 1.42 -2.04 18.67
CA THR A 135 0.10 -2.59 18.96
C THR A 135 -1.02 -1.94 18.15
N THR A 136 -0.78 -0.80 17.51
CA THR A 136 -1.77 -0.10 16.68
C THR A 136 -1.17 0.39 15.38
N ASN A 137 -2.03 0.63 14.40
CA ASN A 137 -1.72 1.34 13.18
C ASN A 137 -2.98 2.02 12.64
N TRP A 138 -2.80 2.84 11.60
CA TRP A 138 -3.88 3.61 11.00
C TRP A 138 -5.06 2.75 10.51
N LEU A 139 -4.78 1.55 9.98
CA LEU A 139 -5.81 0.68 9.42
C LEU A 139 -6.65 0.05 10.52
N LEU A 140 -6.04 -0.31 11.65
CA LEU A 140 -6.75 -0.81 12.82
C LEU A 140 -7.66 0.29 13.40
N ASP A 141 -7.15 1.52 13.51
CA ASP A 141 -7.91 2.65 14.05
C ASP A 141 -9.12 3.02 13.17
N LYS A 142 -8.96 2.92 11.85
CA LYS A 142 -9.97 3.38 10.88
C LYS A 142 -10.93 2.28 10.40
N ALA A 143 -10.46 1.04 10.32
CA ALA A 143 -11.20 -0.09 9.77
C ALA A 143 -10.77 -1.42 10.44
N ALA A 144 -10.97 -1.51 11.76
CA ALA A 144 -10.68 -2.72 12.52
C ALA A 144 -11.42 -3.96 12.01
N ASP A 145 -12.60 -3.79 11.42
CA ASP A 145 -13.38 -4.84 10.77
C ASP A 145 -12.65 -5.46 9.58
N ALA A 146 -11.93 -4.65 8.78
CA ALA A 146 -11.10 -5.16 7.69
C ALA A 146 -9.97 -6.07 8.19
N TYR A 147 -9.36 -5.74 9.33
CA TYR A 147 -8.37 -6.57 10.00
C TYR A 147 -8.99 -7.87 10.54
N LEU A 148 -10.09 -7.75 11.28
CA LEU A 148 -10.81 -8.88 11.88
C LEU A 148 -11.18 -9.92 10.83
N TYR A 149 -11.89 -9.51 9.77
CA TYR A 149 -12.35 -10.44 8.74
C TYR A 149 -11.21 -11.02 7.91
N SER A 150 -10.11 -10.28 7.71
CA SER A 150 -8.92 -10.82 7.06
C SER A 150 -8.24 -11.90 7.91
N LEU A 151 -8.18 -11.71 9.23
CA LEU A 151 -7.61 -12.72 10.14
C LEU A 151 -8.52 -13.95 10.26
N VAL A 152 -9.84 -13.75 10.36
CA VAL A 152 -10.83 -14.85 10.37
C VAL A 152 -10.79 -15.65 9.06
N GLU A 153 -10.58 -15.01 7.92
CA GLU A 153 -10.39 -15.71 6.64
C GLU A 153 -9.17 -16.65 6.70
N GLU A 154 -8.03 -16.20 7.21
CA GLU A 154 -6.83 -17.04 7.34
C GLU A 154 -7.03 -18.21 8.32
N ILE A 155 -7.75 -17.97 9.43
CA ILE A 155 -8.15 -19.03 10.36
C ILE A 155 -9.01 -20.08 9.64
N ALA A 156 -10.03 -19.63 8.89
CA ALA A 156 -10.91 -20.53 8.13
C ALA A 156 -10.17 -21.29 7.02
N ILE A 157 -9.17 -20.67 6.36
CA ILE A 157 -8.31 -21.34 5.38
C ILE A 157 -7.53 -22.47 6.05
N TRP A 158 -6.98 -22.22 7.24
CA TRP A 158 -6.26 -23.23 8.01
C TRP A 158 -7.18 -24.39 8.43
N GLU A 159 -8.42 -24.08 8.84
CA GLU A 159 -9.47 -25.07 9.13
C GLU A 159 -9.89 -25.89 7.90
N ARG A 160 -9.61 -25.40 6.69
CA ARG A 160 -10.09 -25.95 5.41
C ARG A 160 -11.62 -25.90 5.28
N ASP A 161 -12.26 -24.95 5.96
CA ASP A 161 -13.71 -24.72 5.87
C ASP A 161 -14.00 -23.71 4.77
N VAL A 162 -14.30 -24.21 3.57
CA VAL A 162 -14.58 -23.37 2.39
C VAL A 162 -15.79 -22.46 2.62
N GLY A 163 -16.78 -22.89 3.42
CA GLY A 163 -17.96 -22.08 3.73
C GLY A 163 -17.60 -20.85 4.55
N LYS A 164 -16.83 -21.04 5.63
CA LYS A 164 -16.31 -19.94 6.45
C LYS A 164 -15.36 -19.03 5.66
N VAL A 165 -14.49 -19.58 4.83
CA VAL A 165 -13.59 -18.79 3.97
C VAL A 165 -14.41 -17.89 3.05
N GLY A 166 -15.43 -18.43 2.39
CA GLY A 166 -16.32 -17.65 1.52
C GLY A 166 -17.03 -16.53 2.28
N ALA A 167 -17.60 -16.81 3.45
CA ALA A 167 -18.28 -15.82 4.27
C ALA A 167 -17.34 -14.70 4.75
N ALA A 168 -16.17 -15.06 5.29
CA ALA A 168 -15.16 -14.12 5.76
C ALA A 168 -14.64 -13.24 4.61
N GLN A 169 -14.42 -13.83 3.42
CA GLN A 169 -14.00 -13.08 2.24
C GLN A 169 -15.04 -12.02 1.84
N GLN A 170 -16.33 -12.33 1.87
CA GLN A 170 -17.39 -11.36 1.54
C GLN A 170 -17.41 -10.19 2.53
N LEU A 171 -17.37 -10.47 3.83
CA LEU A 171 -17.34 -9.44 4.88
C LEU A 171 -16.09 -8.56 4.77
N LYS A 172 -14.93 -9.16 4.53
CA LYS A 172 -13.67 -8.46 4.28
C LYS A 172 -13.78 -7.52 3.07
N LEU A 173 -14.33 -8.00 1.95
CA LEU A 173 -14.47 -7.19 0.73
C LEU A 173 -15.42 -6.01 0.95
N LEU A 174 -16.49 -6.18 1.71
CA LEU A 174 -17.40 -5.09 2.09
C LEU A 174 -16.67 -4.03 2.93
N ALA A 175 -15.91 -4.44 3.95
CA ALA A 175 -15.11 -3.53 4.78
C ALA A 175 -14.09 -2.74 3.94
N ILE A 176 -13.32 -3.43 3.09
CA ILE A 176 -12.34 -2.81 2.18
C ILE A 176 -13.02 -1.85 1.20
N SER A 177 -14.18 -2.21 0.65
CA SER A 177 -14.94 -1.36 -0.27
C SER A 177 -15.43 -0.09 0.41
N GLY A 178 -15.99 -0.20 1.62
CA GLY A 178 -16.41 0.94 2.42
C GLY A 178 -15.26 1.90 2.71
N LEU A 179 -14.09 1.36 3.08
CA LEU A 179 -12.88 2.15 3.29
C LEU A 179 -12.44 2.91 2.02
N LYS A 180 -12.44 2.23 0.86
CA LYS A 180 -12.08 2.84 -0.44
C LYS A 180 -13.05 3.95 -0.85
N ILE A 181 -14.36 3.72 -0.72
CA ILE A 181 -15.37 4.74 -1.03
C ILE A 181 -15.21 5.96 -0.10
N GLY A 182 -14.92 5.73 1.18
CA GLY A 182 -14.62 6.80 2.14
C GLY A 182 -13.39 7.61 1.72
N ASP A 183 -12.31 6.94 1.29
CA ASP A 183 -11.09 7.57 0.77
C ASP A 183 -11.39 8.42 -0.47
N GLU A 184 -12.08 7.85 -1.46
CA GLU A 184 -12.45 8.56 -2.69
C GLU A 184 -13.28 9.81 -2.41
N ARG A 185 -14.29 9.71 -1.52
CA ARG A 185 -15.10 10.86 -1.10
C ARG A 185 -14.26 11.91 -0.37
N SER A 186 -13.31 11.51 0.46
CA SER A 186 -12.42 12.44 1.15
C SER A 186 -11.52 13.20 0.18
N ARG A 187 -11.05 12.53 -0.87
CA ARG A 187 -10.11 13.10 -1.85
C ARG A 187 -10.80 13.97 -2.90
N TRP A 188 -11.99 13.57 -3.34
CA TRP A 188 -12.66 14.17 -4.50
C TRP A 188 -14.04 14.77 -4.18
N GLY A 189 -14.52 14.64 -2.94
CA GLY A 189 -15.87 15.09 -2.56
C GLY A 189 -16.10 16.61 -2.72
N ASN A 190 -15.04 17.40 -2.80
CA ASN A 190 -15.09 18.84 -3.09
C ASN A 190 -14.39 19.21 -4.42
N ALA A 191 -14.05 18.22 -5.26
CA ALA A 191 -13.39 18.48 -6.53
C ALA A 191 -14.40 18.99 -7.55
N GLN A 192 -14.32 20.27 -7.89
CA GLN A 192 -15.13 20.88 -8.94
C GLN A 192 -14.62 20.40 -10.31
N VAL A 193 -15.44 19.63 -11.04
CA VAL A 193 -15.13 19.22 -12.42
C VAL A 193 -15.26 20.44 -13.33
N VAL A 194 -14.13 21.03 -13.71
CA VAL A 194 -14.10 22.03 -14.79
C VAL A 194 -14.07 21.27 -16.11
N VAL A 195 -15.24 21.12 -16.73
CA VAL A 195 -15.33 20.61 -18.10
C VAL A 195 -14.78 21.71 -19.01
N GLY A 196 -13.57 21.51 -19.53
CA GLY A 196 -13.01 22.38 -20.56
C GLY A 196 -13.87 22.27 -21.82
N GLY A 197 -14.77 23.23 -22.02
CA GLY A 197 -15.52 23.36 -23.27
C GLY A 197 -14.57 23.68 -24.43
N PRO A 198 -14.89 23.27 -25.67
CA PRO A 198 -14.11 23.64 -26.84
C PRO A 198 -14.10 25.16 -26.97
N THR A 199 -12.91 25.75 -26.97
CA THR A 199 -12.68 27.17 -27.31
C THR A 199 -13.15 27.42 -28.76
N PRO A 200 -14.05 28.40 -29.00
CA PRO A 200 -14.54 28.74 -30.34
C PRO A 200 -13.45 29.19 -31.32
#